data_AF-U2QMI1-F1
#
_entry.id   AF-U2QMI1-F1
#
_cell.length_a   1.000
_cell.length_b   1.000
_cell.length_c   1.000
_cell.angle_alpha   90.00
_cell.angle_beta   90.00
_cell.angle_gamma   90.00
#
_symmetry.space_group_name_H-M   'P 1'
#
loop_
_entity.id
_entity.type
_entity.pdbx_description
1 polymer ?
#
loop_
_entity_poly.entity_id
_entity_poly.type
_entity_poly.pdbx_seq_one_letter_code
_entity_poly.pdbx_strand_id
1 'polypeptide(L)'
;MKSRIAIPQLAKVRAILQKEIGSVCPFCQNDDVGHFEIHHIDENPTNNEIGNLLLLCPTCHSKITKGDITSIDVYKKKLLLLTTPISNKSNSEKIVNFNNNVENAIVGDNNNISIKQTKKTVKQKYPEGCIGFDTIKANYIGHLIKRYNEYKEYEVGKENMNYAAFSSHLKKRYKIGPTRTLYNLPIEKFEELTIYIQTRIDKTTLAKMKGRGHKNYSTFSEYADE
;
A
#
# COMPACT_ATOMS: atom_id res chain seq x y z
N MET A 1 -38.11 -11.11 49.82
CA MET A 1 -37.03 -11.22 48.80
C MET A 1 -37.62 -11.92 47.57
N LYS A 2 -37.86 -11.20 46.47
CA LYS A 2 -38.37 -11.82 45.24
C LYS A 2 -37.31 -12.77 44.68
N SER A 3 -37.70 -14.01 44.39
CA SER A 3 -36.83 -15.02 43.78
C SER A 3 -36.23 -14.48 42.48
N ARG A 4 -34.90 -14.50 42.36
CA ARG A 4 -34.21 -14.09 41.13
C ARG A 4 -34.42 -15.19 40.09
N ILE A 5 -35.28 -14.94 39.12
CA ILE A 5 -35.41 -15.80 37.94
C ILE A 5 -34.15 -15.62 37.10
N ALA A 6 -33.55 -16.72 36.66
CA ALA A 6 -32.32 -16.68 35.86
C ALA A 6 -32.61 -16.04 34.49
N ILE A 7 -31.80 -15.06 34.11
CA ILE A 7 -31.86 -14.45 32.78
C ILE A 7 -31.43 -15.52 31.74
N PRO A 8 -32.27 -15.83 30.74
CA PRO A 8 -31.89 -16.74 29.66
C PRO A 8 -30.66 -16.22 28.92
N GLN A 9 -29.70 -17.09 28.61
CA GLN A 9 -28.47 -16.72 27.86
C GLN A 9 -27.67 -15.56 28.49
N LEU A 10 -27.55 -15.54 29.82
CA LEU A 10 -26.88 -14.49 30.60
C LEU A 10 -25.54 -14.02 30.00
N ALA A 11 -24.68 -14.93 29.55
CA ALA A 11 -23.39 -14.59 28.96
C ALA A 11 -23.52 -13.74 27.69
N LYS A 12 -24.48 -14.08 26.82
CA LYS A 12 -24.76 -13.35 25.58
C LYS A 12 -25.38 -11.98 25.87
N VAL A 13 -26.35 -11.92 26.77
CA VAL A 13 -26.99 -10.67 27.20
C VAL A 13 -25.94 -9.73 27.81
N ARG A 14 -25.09 -10.25 28.70
CA ARG A 14 -24.00 -9.49 29.32
C ARG A 14 -23.02 -8.95 28.27
N ALA A 15 -22.63 -9.76 27.28
CA ALA A 15 -21.74 -9.31 26.20
C ALA A 15 -22.36 -8.18 25.36
N ILE A 16 -23.66 -8.25 25.07
CA ILE A 16 -24.38 -7.19 24.34
C ILE A 16 -24.40 -5.90 25.16
N LEU A 17 -24.79 -5.97 26.44
CA LEU A 17 -24.83 -4.81 27.33
C LEU A 17 -23.43 -4.21 27.57
N GLN A 18 -22.40 -5.04 27.67
CA GLN A 18 -21.01 -4.59 27.80
C GLN A 18 -20.55 -3.81 26.56
N LYS A 19 -20.93 -4.27 25.36
CA LYS A 19 -20.67 -3.56 24.11
C LYS A 19 -21.43 -2.22 24.06
N GLU A 20 -22.68 -2.21 24.51
CA GLU A 20 -23.53 -1.00 24.56
C GLU A 20 -22.91 0.12 25.41
N ILE A 21 -22.32 -0.23 26.56
CA ILE A 21 -21.67 0.76 27.45
C ILE A 21 -20.19 1.03 27.09
N GLY A 22 -19.64 0.38 26.06
CA GLY A 22 -18.23 0.52 25.68
C GLY A 22 -17.26 0.03 26.76
N SER A 23 -17.65 -0.98 27.54
CA SER A 23 -16.86 -1.51 28.68
C SER A 23 -16.55 -0.48 29.78
N VAL A 24 -17.32 0.60 29.89
CA VAL A 24 -17.15 1.63 30.91
C VAL A 24 -18.49 1.91 31.58
N CYS A 25 -18.51 2.09 32.91
CA CYS A 25 -19.75 2.37 33.63
C CYS A 25 -20.37 3.70 33.14
N PRO A 26 -21.65 3.70 32.71
CA PRO A 26 -22.31 4.90 32.18
C PRO A 26 -22.34 6.10 33.12
N PHE A 27 -22.31 5.87 34.44
CA PHE A 27 -22.48 6.91 35.45
C PHE A 27 -21.18 7.42 36.08
N CYS A 28 -20.19 6.56 36.30
CA CYS A 28 -18.98 6.91 37.04
C CYS A 28 -17.66 6.66 36.29
N GLN A 29 -17.71 6.23 35.03
CA GLN A 29 -16.53 5.96 34.20
C GLN A 29 -15.57 4.87 34.71
N ASN A 30 -15.98 4.06 35.69
CA ASN A 30 -15.23 2.87 36.10
C ASN A 30 -15.11 1.89 34.91
N ASP A 31 -13.93 1.30 34.70
CA ASP A 31 -13.60 0.35 33.64
C ASP A 31 -13.37 -1.08 34.15
N ASP A 32 -13.59 -1.34 35.44
CA ASP A 32 -13.48 -2.68 36.03
C ASP A 32 -14.72 -3.55 35.75
N VAL A 33 -14.83 -4.00 34.49
CA VAL A 33 -15.99 -4.75 33.97
C VAL A 33 -16.22 -6.10 34.66
N GLY A 34 -15.20 -6.65 35.33
CA GLY A 34 -15.26 -7.94 36.02
C GLY A 34 -16.37 -7.99 37.07
N HIS A 35 -16.61 -6.86 37.74
CA HIS A 35 -17.56 -6.75 38.84
C HIS A 35 -18.90 -6.13 38.46
N PHE A 36 -19.19 -5.91 37.17
CA PHE A 36 -20.44 -5.24 36.78
C PHE A 36 -21.66 -6.16 36.99
N GLU A 37 -22.77 -5.53 37.36
CA GLU A 37 -24.06 -6.14 37.67
C GLU A 37 -25.12 -5.65 36.68
N ILE A 38 -26.07 -6.52 36.32
CA ILE A 38 -27.20 -6.18 35.45
C ILE A 38 -28.31 -5.62 36.31
N HIS A 39 -28.79 -4.42 35.95
CA HIS A 39 -29.90 -3.74 36.57
C HIS A 39 -31.12 -3.73 35.63
N HIS A 40 -32.29 -4.11 36.16
CA HIS A 40 -33.58 -3.99 35.48
C HIS A 40 -34.17 -2.61 35.75
N ILE A 41 -34.39 -1.81 34.71
CA ILE A 41 -34.83 -0.41 34.83
C ILE A 41 -36.26 -0.32 35.39
N ASP A 42 -37.12 -1.29 35.05
CA ASP A 42 -38.50 -1.40 35.55
C ASP A 42 -38.63 -2.12 36.91
N GLU A 43 -37.51 -2.48 37.54
CA GLU A 43 -37.44 -3.27 38.78
C GLU A 43 -38.15 -4.65 38.71
N ASN A 44 -38.50 -5.13 37.51
CA ASN A 44 -39.17 -6.40 37.31
C ASN A 44 -38.19 -7.47 36.77
N PRO A 45 -37.79 -8.46 37.59
CA PRO A 45 -36.83 -9.49 37.17
C PRO A 45 -37.30 -10.42 36.05
N THR A 46 -38.61 -10.42 35.72
CA THR A 46 -39.13 -11.22 34.61
C THR A 46 -38.93 -10.54 33.25
N ASN A 47 -38.72 -9.23 33.23
CA ASN A 47 -38.61 -8.45 32.01
C ASN A 47 -37.14 -8.36 31.54
N ASN A 48 -36.72 -9.34 30.75
CA ASN A 48 -35.33 -9.49 30.30
C ASN A 48 -35.06 -8.88 28.93
N GLU A 49 -35.89 -7.94 28.45
CA GLU A 49 -35.64 -7.22 27.21
C GLU A 49 -34.37 -6.37 27.30
N ILE A 50 -33.52 -6.39 26.26
CA ILE A 50 -32.23 -5.66 26.26
C ILE A 50 -32.42 -4.16 26.52
N GLY A 51 -33.54 -3.58 26.05
CA GLY A 51 -33.90 -2.18 26.31
C GLY A 51 -34.21 -1.87 27.78
N ASN A 52 -34.62 -2.87 28.56
CA ASN A 52 -34.94 -2.77 29.98
C ASN A 52 -33.75 -3.10 30.91
N LEU A 53 -32.61 -3.52 30.34
CA LEU A 53 -31.43 -3.92 31.11
C LEU A 53 -30.31 -2.87 30.95
N LEU A 54 -29.59 -2.61 32.05
CA LEU A 54 -28.41 -1.75 32.03
C LEU A 54 -27.29 -2.40 32.85
N LEU A 55 -26.07 -2.42 32.30
CA LEU A 55 -24.91 -2.98 32.97
C LEU A 55 -24.15 -1.89 33.73
N LEU A 56 -23.92 -2.09 35.03
CA LEU A 56 -23.43 -1.06 35.95
C LEU A 56 -22.38 -1.61 36.92
N CYS A 57 -21.51 -0.75 37.45
CA CYS A 57 -20.64 -1.13 38.56
C CYS A 57 -21.45 -1.28 39.86
N PRO A 58 -20.96 -2.06 40.86
CA PRO A 58 -21.68 -2.29 42.12
C PRO A 58 -22.03 -1.00 42.87
N THR A 59 -21.18 0.03 42.75
CA THR A 59 -21.38 1.34 43.39
C THR A 59 -22.56 2.08 42.78
N CYS A 60 -22.64 2.17 41.46
CA CYS A 60 -23.75 2.84 40.78
C CYS A 60 -25.04 2.03 40.88
N HIS A 61 -24.94 0.71 40.83
CA HIS A 61 -26.08 -0.17 41.06
C HIS A 61 -26.68 0.06 42.46
N SER A 62 -25.83 0.11 43.49
CA SER A 62 -26.26 0.42 44.86
C SER A 62 -26.91 1.80 44.98
N LYS A 63 -26.34 2.83 44.34
CA LYS A 63 -26.91 4.20 44.33
C LYS A 63 -28.31 4.25 43.71
N ILE A 64 -28.56 3.48 42.65
CA ILE A 64 -29.91 3.38 42.06
C ILE A 64 -30.88 2.70 43.03
N THR A 65 -30.49 1.56 43.60
CA THR A 65 -31.36 0.83 44.54
C THR A 65 -31.69 1.63 45.81
N LYS A 66 -30.81 2.57 46.21
CA LYS A 66 -31.01 3.47 47.34
C LYS A 66 -31.77 4.75 46.99
N GLY A 67 -31.99 5.03 45.70
CA GLY A 67 -32.66 6.23 45.22
C GLY A 67 -31.76 7.46 45.05
N ASP A 68 -30.43 7.34 45.21
CA ASP A 68 -29.48 8.43 44.95
C ASP A 68 -29.41 8.78 43.45
N ILE A 69 -29.74 7.81 42.58
CA ILE A 69 -29.92 7.98 41.14
C ILE A 69 -31.38 7.62 40.84
N THR A 70 -32.12 8.54 40.24
CA THR A 70 -33.55 8.32 39.98
C THR A 70 -33.76 7.38 38.79
N SER A 71 -34.87 6.64 38.78
CA SER A 71 -35.26 5.78 37.65
C SER A 71 -35.37 6.56 36.32
N ILE A 72 -35.75 7.84 36.40
CA ILE A 72 -35.80 8.75 35.25
C ILE A 72 -34.39 8.96 34.66
N ASP A 73 -33.38 9.14 35.52
CA ASP A 73 -32.00 9.33 35.07
C ASP A 73 -31.42 8.06 34.44
N VAL A 74 -31.79 6.90 34.99
CA VAL A 74 -31.46 5.59 34.40
C VAL A 74 -32.06 5.44 33.02
N TYR A 75 -33.36 5.75 32.87
CA TYR A 75 -34.05 5.66 31.58
C TYR A 75 -33.45 6.63 30.54
N LYS A 76 -33.21 7.90 30.92
CA LYS A 76 -32.56 8.88 30.05
C LYS A 76 -31.18 8.42 29.60
N LYS A 77 -30.40 7.83 30.52
CA LYS A 77 -29.06 7.34 30.21
C LYS A 77 -29.11 6.16 29.24
N LYS A 78 -30.03 5.22 29.44
CA LYS A 78 -30.26 4.11 28.51
C LYS A 78 -30.65 4.62 27.13
N LEU A 79 -31.57 5.59 27.04
CA LEU A 79 -31.96 6.19 25.76
C LEU A 79 -30.76 6.85 25.06
N LEU A 80 -29.91 7.56 25.81
CA LEU A 80 -28.70 8.19 25.26
C LEU A 80 -27.71 7.16 24.70
N LEU A 81 -27.55 6.01 25.37
CA LEU A 81 -26.68 4.93 24.87
C LEU A 81 -27.22 4.29 23.58
N LEU A 82 -28.54 4.23 23.41
CA LEU A 82 -29.18 3.70 22.21
C LEU A 82 -29.16 4.68 21.03
N THR A 83 -29.26 5.99 21.29
CA THR A 83 -29.36 7.02 20.23
C THR A 83 -28.01 7.60 19.80
N THR A 84 -26.97 7.50 20.64
CA THR A 84 -25.65 8.01 20.28
C THR A 84 -24.96 6.98 19.37
N PRO A 85 -24.60 7.31 18.11
CA PRO A 85 -23.74 6.44 17.34
C PRO A 85 -22.43 6.27 18.11
N ILE A 86 -21.97 5.04 18.26
CA ILE A 86 -20.71 4.69 18.92
C ILE A 86 -19.59 5.48 18.23
N SER A 87 -19.29 6.67 18.73
CA SER A 87 -18.10 7.41 18.38
C SER A 87 -16.99 6.72 19.13
N ASN A 88 -16.34 5.78 18.43
CA ASN A 88 -15.10 5.18 18.89
C ASN A 88 -14.17 6.32 19.28
N LYS A 89 -13.93 6.52 20.57
CA LYS A 89 -12.81 7.34 21.04
C LYS A 89 -11.56 6.71 20.44
N SER A 90 -11.00 7.39 19.44
CA SER A 90 -9.89 6.93 18.63
C SER A 90 -8.60 6.89 19.46
N ASN A 91 -8.35 5.74 20.08
CA ASN A 91 -6.98 5.27 20.22
C ASN A 91 -6.50 4.88 18.81
N SER A 92 -5.54 5.65 18.27
CA SER A 92 -4.76 5.39 17.05
C SER A 92 -5.29 4.25 16.18
N GLU A 93 -6.22 4.56 15.26
CA GLU A 93 -6.74 3.58 14.33
C GLU A 93 -5.58 2.99 13.51
N LYS A 94 -5.22 1.74 13.79
CA LYS A 94 -4.34 0.95 12.92
C LYS A 94 -5.17 0.50 11.73
N ILE A 95 -5.41 1.41 10.80
CA ILE A 95 -6.16 1.14 9.58
C ILE A 95 -5.33 0.21 8.69
N VAL A 96 -5.88 -0.97 8.39
CA VAL A 96 -5.33 -1.89 7.38
C VAL A 96 -6.15 -1.70 6.12
N ASN A 97 -5.53 -1.15 5.08
CA ASN A 97 -6.18 -0.91 3.79
C ASN A 97 -5.81 -2.02 2.78
N PHE A 98 -6.81 -2.63 2.16
CA PHE A 98 -6.65 -3.65 1.12
C PHE A 98 -6.96 -3.04 -0.25
N ASN A 99 -5.92 -2.75 -1.04
CA ASN A 99 -6.07 -2.18 -2.38
C ASN A 99 -6.19 -3.25 -3.48
N ASN A 100 -6.87 -4.37 -3.22
CA ASN A 100 -6.99 -5.49 -4.18
C ASN A 100 -8.32 -6.25 -4.01
N ASN A 101 -8.64 -7.13 -4.96
CA ASN A 101 -9.89 -7.90 -4.94
C ASN A 101 -9.85 -8.95 -3.82
N VAL A 102 -10.81 -8.88 -2.88
CA VAL A 102 -10.92 -9.81 -1.76
C VAL A 102 -12.30 -10.45 -1.79
N GLU A 103 -12.36 -11.77 -1.98
CA GLU A 103 -13.64 -12.50 -2.08
C GLU A 103 -14.39 -12.57 -0.75
N ASN A 104 -13.67 -12.78 0.37
CA ASN A 104 -14.21 -12.78 1.72
C ASN A 104 -13.14 -12.30 2.72
N ALA A 105 -13.38 -11.18 3.40
CA ALA A 105 -12.50 -10.69 4.47
C ALA A 105 -13.26 -10.56 5.78
N ILE A 106 -12.95 -11.44 6.73
CA ILE A 106 -13.38 -11.32 8.13
C ILE A 106 -12.10 -11.23 8.96
N VAL A 107 -11.85 -10.08 9.58
CA VAL A 107 -10.71 -9.86 10.47
C VAL A 107 -11.26 -9.64 11.88
N GLY A 108 -11.04 -10.61 12.77
CA GLY A 108 -11.39 -10.48 14.18
C GLY A 108 -10.39 -9.63 14.96
N ASP A 109 -10.88 -9.05 16.05
CA ASP A 109 -10.27 -7.96 16.83
C ASP A 109 -8.92 -8.33 17.52
N ASN A 110 -8.56 -9.62 17.56
CA ASN A 110 -7.39 -10.16 18.27
C ASN A 110 -6.38 -10.90 17.38
N ASN A 111 -6.33 -10.59 16.08
CA ASN A 111 -5.39 -11.24 15.17
C ASN A 111 -4.07 -10.47 15.01
N ASN A 112 -2.94 -11.18 15.03
CA ASN A 112 -1.64 -10.62 14.67
C ASN A 112 -1.42 -10.75 13.16
N ILE A 113 -1.50 -9.64 12.43
CA ILE A 113 -1.29 -9.62 10.98
C ILE A 113 0.19 -9.37 10.69
N SER A 114 0.93 -10.43 10.35
CA SER A 114 2.33 -10.34 9.90
C SER A 114 2.40 -10.21 8.37
N ILE A 115 2.52 -8.98 7.85
CA ILE A 115 2.74 -8.74 6.42
C ILE A 115 4.23 -8.91 6.10
N LYS A 116 4.62 -10.05 5.53
CA LYS A 116 5.98 -10.26 4.99
C LYS A 116 6.11 -9.59 3.63
N GLN A 117 6.29 -8.26 3.61
CA GLN A 117 6.66 -7.56 2.39
C GLN A 117 8.13 -7.85 2.07
N THR A 118 8.39 -8.59 0.99
CA THR A 118 9.73 -8.64 0.41
C THR A 118 10.03 -7.27 -0.20
N LYS A 119 10.76 -6.42 0.54
CA LYS A 119 11.31 -5.19 -0.02
C LYS A 119 12.24 -5.60 -1.17
N LYS A 120 11.79 -5.44 -2.43
CA LYS A 120 12.67 -5.51 -3.59
C LYS A 120 13.63 -4.33 -3.50
N THR A 121 14.79 -4.53 -2.89
CA THR A 121 15.90 -3.60 -3.03
C THR A 121 16.25 -3.55 -4.51
N VAL A 122 16.15 -2.38 -5.14
CA VAL A 122 16.60 -2.19 -6.52
C VAL A 122 18.11 -2.37 -6.51
N LYS A 123 18.59 -3.57 -6.84
CA LYS A 123 20.01 -3.84 -7.01
C LYS A 123 20.44 -3.17 -8.31
N GLN A 124 21.41 -2.25 -8.24
CA GLN A 124 22.02 -1.64 -9.43
C GLN A 124 22.52 -2.78 -10.33
N LYS A 125 22.04 -2.82 -11.58
CA LYS A 125 22.34 -3.93 -12.52
C LYS A 125 23.80 -3.93 -12.97
N TYR A 126 24.47 -2.78 -12.91
CA TYR A 126 25.81 -2.55 -13.42
C TYR A 126 26.72 -2.03 -12.31
N PRO A 127 27.98 -2.50 -12.24
CA PRO A 127 28.94 -2.01 -11.25
C PRO A 127 29.37 -0.57 -11.55
N GLU A 128 29.86 0.12 -10.52
CA GLU A 128 30.42 1.46 -10.62
C GLU A 128 31.60 1.50 -11.61
N GLY A 129 31.67 2.54 -12.45
CA GLY A 129 32.66 2.67 -13.53
C GLY A 129 32.26 2.08 -14.88
N CYS A 130 31.13 1.37 -14.98
CA CYS A 130 30.56 0.96 -16.28
C CYS A 130 29.60 2.02 -16.83
N ILE A 131 29.45 2.08 -18.16
CA ILE A 131 28.49 2.99 -18.80
C ILE A 131 27.06 2.72 -18.31
N GLY A 132 26.69 1.47 -18.06
CA GLY A 132 25.38 1.09 -17.53
C GLY A 132 25.09 1.57 -16.12
N PHE A 133 26.10 2.06 -15.38
CA PHE A 133 25.90 2.68 -14.08
C PHE A 133 25.28 4.09 -14.20
N ASP A 134 25.66 4.83 -15.25
CA ASP A 134 25.10 6.14 -15.58
C ASP A 134 23.90 5.97 -16.52
N THR A 135 22.71 6.21 -15.96
CA THR A 135 21.44 6.03 -16.67
C THR A 135 21.34 6.89 -17.93
N ILE A 136 21.86 8.12 -17.91
CA ILE A 136 21.76 9.06 -19.03
C ILE A 136 22.66 8.58 -20.17
N LYS A 137 23.90 8.20 -19.85
CA LYS A 137 24.85 7.66 -20.85
C LYS A 137 24.35 6.34 -21.45
N ALA A 138 23.80 5.45 -20.64
CA ALA A 138 23.21 4.20 -21.11
C ALA A 138 22.02 4.45 -22.05
N ASN A 139 21.13 5.37 -21.68
CA ASN A 139 19.98 5.75 -22.50
C ASN A 139 20.39 6.39 -23.83
N TYR A 140 21.42 7.23 -23.82
CA TYR A 140 21.94 7.85 -25.04
C TYR A 140 22.49 6.81 -26.03
N ILE A 141 23.21 5.80 -25.55
CA ILE A 141 23.66 4.68 -26.41
C ILE A 141 22.45 3.94 -27.01
N GLY A 142 21.42 3.70 -26.19
CA GLY A 142 20.17 3.12 -26.66
C GLY A 142 19.50 3.95 -27.75
N HIS A 143 19.45 5.27 -27.58
CA HIS A 143 18.96 6.23 -28.57
C HIS A 143 19.73 6.13 -29.89
N LEU A 144 21.07 6.15 -29.84
CA LEU A 144 21.90 6.06 -31.04
C LEU A 144 21.74 4.72 -31.78
N ILE A 145 21.66 3.59 -31.06
CA ILE A 145 21.40 2.28 -31.66
C ILE A 145 20.03 2.24 -32.33
N LYS A 146 19.01 2.81 -31.67
CA LYS A 146 17.66 2.92 -32.25
C LYS A 146 17.68 3.75 -33.54
N ARG A 147 18.31 4.91 -33.52
CA ARG A 147 18.48 5.76 -34.71
C ARG A 147 19.21 5.04 -35.85
N TYR A 148 20.28 4.31 -35.55
CA TYR A 148 20.96 3.50 -36.57
C TYR A 148 20.02 2.48 -37.22
N ASN A 149 19.23 1.78 -36.40
CA ASN A 149 18.30 0.78 -36.91
C ASN A 149 17.21 1.41 -37.78
N GLU A 150 16.63 2.54 -37.39
CA GLU A 150 15.65 3.28 -38.20
C GLU A 150 16.23 3.68 -39.57
N TYR A 151 17.47 4.19 -39.59
CA TYR A 151 18.12 4.58 -40.84
C TYR A 151 18.47 3.36 -41.71
N LYS A 152 18.86 2.25 -41.08
CA LYS A 152 19.18 1.02 -41.80
C LYS A 152 17.93 0.33 -42.35
N GLU A 153 16.83 0.37 -41.61
CA GLU A 153 15.52 -0.14 -42.02
C GLU A 153 15.02 0.56 -43.29
N TYR A 154 15.27 1.87 -43.43
CA TYR A 154 14.98 2.59 -44.68
C TYR A 154 15.80 2.06 -45.88
N GLU A 155 17.03 1.59 -45.66
CA GLU A 155 17.86 1.05 -46.73
C GLU A 155 17.49 -0.38 -47.15
N VAL A 156 17.25 -1.24 -46.17
CA VAL A 156 17.09 -2.70 -46.41
C VAL A 156 15.62 -3.14 -46.43
N GLY A 157 14.71 -2.27 -45.98
CA GLY A 157 13.31 -2.58 -45.75
C GLY A 157 13.06 -3.31 -44.42
N LYS A 158 11.86 -3.17 -43.87
CA LYS A 158 11.44 -3.79 -42.59
C LYS A 158 11.63 -5.30 -42.56
N GLU A 159 11.33 -5.98 -43.68
CA GLU A 159 11.35 -7.45 -43.76
C GLU A 159 12.75 -8.04 -43.69
N ASN A 160 13.76 -7.33 -44.21
CA ASN A 160 15.15 -7.80 -44.21
C ASN A 160 15.99 -7.23 -43.06
N MET A 161 15.38 -6.41 -42.18
CA MET A 161 16.11 -5.71 -41.14
C MET A 161 16.45 -6.61 -39.95
N ASN A 162 17.75 -6.78 -39.68
CA ASN A 162 18.23 -7.48 -38.50
C ASN A 162 18.67 -6.49 -37.41
N TYR A 163 17.75 -6.15 -36.51
CA TYR A 163 17.97 -5.23 -35.39
C TYR A 163 19.06 -5.69 -34.40
N ALA A 164 19.34 -7.00 -34.32
CA ALA A 164 20.33 -7.55 -33.41
C ALA A 164 21.77 -7.50 -33.97
N ALA A 165 21.92 -7.45 -35.30
CA ALA A 165 23.21 -7.54 -35.97
C ALA A 165 24.16 -6.39 -35.55
N PHE A 166 23.65 -5.17 -35.45
CA PHE A 166 24.46 -4.02 -35.08
C PHE A 166 24.99 -4.11 -33.64
N SER A 167 24.11 -4.43 -32.69
CA SER A 167 24.48 -4.66 -31.29
C SER A 167 25.48 -5.81 -31.13
N SER A 168 25.34 -6.88 -31.91
CA SER A 168 26.31 -8.00 -31.95
C SER A 168 27.68 -7.55 -32.46
N HIS A 169 27.71 -6.74 -33.52
CA HIS A 169 28.95 -6.19 -34.07
C HIS A 169 29.66 -5.27 -33.07
N LEU A 170 28.92 -4.44 -32.32
CA LEU A 170 29.47 -3.62 -31.24
C LEU A 170 30.11 -4.50 -30.15
N LYS A 171 29.40 -5.54 -29.68
CA LYS A 171 29.97 -6.49 -28.70
C LYS A 171 31.26 -7.14 -29.20
N LYS A 172 31.31 -7.55 -30.48
CA LYS A 172 32.50 -8.14 -31.09
C LYS A 172 33.67 -7.16 -31.14
N ARG A 173 33.42 -5.89 -31.51
CA ARG A 173 34.46 -4.85 -31.58
C ARG A 173 35.11 -4.59 -30.22
N TYR A 174 34.31 -4.46 -29.18
CA TYR A 174 34.80 -4.21 -27.81
C TYR A 174 35.17 -5.48 -27.04
N LYS A 175 35.24 -6.63 -27.72
CA LYS A 175 35.58 -7.94 -27.13
C LYS A 175 34.74 -8.28 -25.88
N ILE A 176 33.45 -7.92 -25.92
CA ILE A 176 32.51 -8.17 -24.83
C ILE A 176 32.03 -9.62 -24.89
N GLY A 177 32.14 -10.34 -23.77
CA GLY A 177 31.70 -11.73 -23.67
C GLY A 177 30.19 -11.91 -23.92
N PRO A 178 29.74 -13.12 -24.28
CA PRO A 178 28.35 -13.38 -24.67
C PRO A 178 27.35 -13.11 -23.54
N THR A 179 27.76 -13.30 -22.29
CA THR A 179 26.95 -13.09 -21.08
C THR A 179 26.83 -11.63 -20.66
N ARG A 180 27.60 -10.73 -21.27
CA ARG A 180 27.64 -9.29 -20.92
C ARG A 180 26.94 -8.44 -21.96
N THR A 181 26.48 -7.26 -21.52
CA THR A 181 25.86 -6.26 -22.39
C THR A 181 26.87 -5.20 -22.80
N LEU A 182 26.56 -4.42 -23.84
CA LEU A 182 27.37 -3.28 -24.26
C LEU A 182 27.59 -2.28 -23.12
N TYR A 183 26.61 -2.15 -22.22
CA TYR A 183 26.65 -1.27 -21.06
C TYR A 183 27.63 -1.68 -19.96
N ASN A 184 28.22 -2.89 -20.05
CA ASN A 184 29.32 -3.31 -19.18
C ASN A 184 30.68 -2.74 -19.60
N LEU A 185 30.73 -1.94 -20.67
CA LEU A 185 31.94 -1.26 -21.10
C LEU A 185 32.33 -0.17 -20.08
N PRO A 186 33.64 0.05 -19.81
CA PRO A 186 34.10 1.13 -18.94
C PRO A 186 33.64 2.50 -19.43
N ILE A 187 33.39 3.43 -18.51
CA ILE A 187 32.87 4.76 -18.81
C ILE A 187 33.82 5.58 -19.70
N GLU A 188 35.13 5.33 -19.64
CA GLU A 188 36.15 6.01 -20.44
C GLU A 188 36.01 5.71 -21.94
N LYS A 189 35.33 4.60 -22.29
CA LYS A 189 35.06 4.22 -23.68
C LYS A 189 33.75 4.78 -24.22
N PHE A 190 33.04 5.57 -23.42
CA PHE A 190 31.78 6.17 -23.82
C PHE A 190 31.92 7.05 -25.07
N GLU A 191 32.85 8.01 -25.08
CA GLU A 191 33.07 8.90 -26.24
C GLU A 191 33.49 8.13 -27.49
N GLU A 192 34.40 7.16 -27.35
CA GLU A 192 34.83 6.33 -28.48
C GLU A 192 33.63 5.57 -29.07
N LEU A 193 32.75 5.04 -28.22
CA LEU A 193 31.57 4.30 -28.61
C LEU A 193 30.52 5.18 -29.30
N THR A 194 30.25 6.38 -28.76
CA THR A 194 29.26 7.30 -29.34
C THR A 194 29.72 7.78 -30.71
N ILE A 195 30.99 8.22 -30.84
CA ILE A 195 31.59 8.63 -32.12
C ILE A 195 31.52 7.49 -33.14
N TYR A 196 31.81 6.26 -32.72
CA TYR A 196 31.74 5.11 -33.61
C TYR A 196 30.32 4.87 -34.12
N ILE A 197 29.31 4.85 -33.23
CA ILE A 197 27.91 4.64 -33.64
C ILE A 197 27.45 5.77 -34.56
N GLN A 198 27.74 7.02 -34.22
CA GLN A 198 27.43 8.20 -35.04
C GLN A 198 28.02 8.09 -36.44
N THR A 199 29.30 7.73 -36.55
CA THR A 199 29.98 7.48 -37.84
C THR A 199 29.28 6.37 -38.66
N ARG A 200 28.73 5.34 -37.99
CA ARG A 200 27.98 4.27 -38.65
C ARG A 200 26.62 4.74 -39.14
N ILE A 201 25.95 5.62 -38.39
CA ILE A 201 24.71 6.27 -38.83
C ILE A 201 24.98 7.15 -40.06
N ASP A 202 26.02 7.98 -40.03
CA ASP A 202 26.34 8.89 -41.15
C ASP A 202 26.75 8.17 -42.44
N LYS A 203 27.20 6.91 -42.33
CA LYS A 203 27.51 6.07 -43.50
C LYS A 203 26.26 5.51 -44.19
N THR A 204 25.09 5.58 -43.56
CA THR A 204 23.84 5.11 -44.16
C THR A 204 23.43 5.99 -45.35
N THR A 205 22.82 5.40 -46.37
CA THR A 205 22.24 6.04 -47.55
C THR A 205 21.24 7.11 -47.15
N LEU A 206 20.35 6.85 -46.18
CA LEU A 206 19.40 7.86 -45.71
C LEU A 206 20.11 9.08 -45.10
N ALA A 207 21.14 8.87 -44.28
CA ALA A 207 21.93 9.95 -43.71
C ALA A 207 22.65 10.78 -44.79
N LYS A 208 23.18 10.11 -45.83
CA LYS A 208 23.82 10.79 -46.98
C LYS A 208 22.82 11.59 -47.81
N MET A 209 21.59 11.09 -47.94
CA MET A 209 20.52 11.74 -48.71
C MET A 209 19.92 12.96 -48.00
N LYS A 210 19.83 12.95 -46.67
CA LYS A 210 19.13 13.99 -45.89
C LYS A 210 19.81 15.38 -45.88
N GLY A 211 20.98 15.52 -46.50
CA GLY A 211 21.64 16.82 -46.74
C GLY A 211 22.13 17.53 -45.47
N ARG A 212 22.86 18.64 -45.63
CA ARG A 212 23.52 19.39 -44.52
C ARG A 212 22.55 20.11 -43.55
N GLY A 213 21.25 20.11 -43.82
CA GLY A 213 20.23 20.82 -43.02
C GLY A 213 19.51 19.98 -41.97
N HIS A 214 19.68 18.65 -41.97
CA HIS A 214 19.02 17.76 -41.02
C HIS A 214 20.05 17.06 -40.13
N LYS A 215 19.90 17.19 -38.81
CA LYS A 215 20.68 16.41 -37.83
C LYS A 215 20.23 14.94 -37.84
N ASN A 216 21.15 14.01 -38.12
CA ASN A 216 20.84 12.58 -38.17
C ASN A 216 20.53 11.98 -36.78
N TYR A 217 21.16 12.55 -35.75
CA TYR A 217 21.06 12.18 -34.33
C TYR A 217 21.23 13.42 -33.45
N SER A 218 20.72 13.37 -32.22
CA SER A 218 21.00 14.38 -31.19
C SER A 218 22.40 14.16 -30.60
N THR A 219 23.09 15.23 -30.23
CA THR A 219 24.34 15.14 -29.44
C THR A 219 24.05 14.67 -28.01
N PHE A 220 25.09 14.26 -27.27
CA PHE A 220 24.89 13.81 -25.89
C PHE A 220 24.31 14.93 -25.01
N SER A 221 24.82 16.16 -25.13
CA SER A 221 24.31 17.31 -24.38
C SER A 221 22.85 17.59 -24.71
N GLU A 222 22.50 17.67 -26.00
CA GLU A 222 21.10 17.87 -26.42
C GLU A 222 20.17 16.77 -25.89
N TYR A 223 20.62 15.51 -25.87
CA TYR A 223 19.83 14.40 -25.35
C TYR A 223 19.72 14.39 -23.82
N ALA A 224 20.71 14.93 -23.11
CA ALA A 224 20.69 15.01 -21.65
C ALA A 224 19.80 16.17 -21.14
N ASP A 225 19.63 17.20 -21.96
CA ASP A 225 18.80 18.38 -21.67
C ASP A 225 17.32 18.20 -22.11
N GLU A 226 17.01 17.16 -22.90
CA GLU A 226 15.65 16.73 -23.33
C GLU A 226 14.92 15.90 -22.26
#